data_AF-A0A9D9GG94-F1
#
_entry.id   AF-A0A9D9GG94-F1
#
_cell.length_a   1.000
_cell.length_b   1.000
_cell.length_c   1.000
_cell.angle_alpha   90.00
_cell.angle_beta   90.00
_cell.angle_gamma   90.00
#
_symmetry.space_group_name_H-M   'P 1'
#
loop_
_entity.id
_entity.type
_entity.pdbx_description
1 polymer ?
#
loop_
_entity_poly.entity_id
_entity_poly.type
_entity_poly.pdbx_seq_one_letter_code
_entity_poly.pdbx_strand_id
1 'polypeptide(L)' 'MNKKELKENLDGIKRANITCRNFPLQADELRKKLGIKEGGDKYIIATTDENGNHLLTICQKL' A
#
# COMPACT_ATOMS: atom_id res chain seq x y z
N MET A 1 2.98 12.86 -1.04
CA MET A 1 3.84 11.67 -1.24
C MET A 1 4.44 11.70 -2.64
N ASN A 2 5.77 11.66 -2.73
CA ASN A 2 6.45 11.59 -4.01
C ASN A 2 6.40 10.15 -4.55
N LYS A 3 6.03 9.95 -5.83
CA LYS A 3 5.85 8.61 -6.42
C LYS A 3 7.14 7.79 -6.42
N LYS A 4 8.30 8.46 -6.40
CA LYS A 4 9.63 7.86 -6.44
C LYS A 4 10.00 7.19 -5.10
N GLU A 5 9.87 7.92 -3.98
CA GLU A 5 10.10 7.37 -2.64
C GLU A 5 9.16 6.19 -2.34
N LEU A 6 7.91 6.26 -2.79
CA LEU A 6 6.97 5.16 -2.59
C LEU A 6 7.42 3.89 -3.30
N LYS A 7 7.95 4.02 -4.51
CA LYS A 7 8.53 2.89 -5.25
C LYS A 7 9.79 2.35 -4.59
N GLU A 8 10.64 3.22 -4.06
CA GLU A 8 11.88 2.82 -3.36
C GLU A 8 11.58 2.11 -2.03
N ASN A 9 10.61 2.60 -1.25
CA ASN A 9 10.19 1.95 0.01
C ASN A 9 9.45 0.62 -0.22
N LEU A 10 8.82 0.46 -1.39
CA LEU A 10 8.18 -0.79 -1.80
C LEU A 10 9.10 -1.65 -2.65
N ASP A 11 10.34 -1.22 -2.90
CA ASP A 11 11.28 -1.95 -3.74
C ASP A 11 11.62 -3.28 -3.06
N GLY A 12 11.36 -4.38 -3.77
CA GLY A 12 11.42 -5.74 -3.23
C GLY A 12 10.09 -6.33 -2.73
N ILE A 13 9.02 -5.54 -2.55
CA ILE A 13 7.68 -6.06 -2.24
C ILE A 13 6.95 -6.42 -3.53
N LYS A 14 7.17 -7.65 -4.01
CA LYS A 14 6.52 -8.15 -5.25
C LYS A 14 5.09 -8.66 -5.01
N ARG A 15 4.79 -9.12 -3.79
CA ARG A 15 3.47 -9.64 -3.39
C ARG A 15 3.12 -9.13 -2.00
N ALA A 16 1.92 -8.61 -1.83
CA ALA A 16 1.37 -8.26 -0.52
C ALA A 16 -0.17 -8.29 -0.53
N ASN A 17 -0.76 -8.51 0.64
CA ASN A 17 -2.18 -8.31 0.89
C ASN A 17 -2.44 -6.82 1.10
N ILE A 18 -3.29 -6.19 0.30
CA ILE A 18 -3.56 -4.76 0.39
C ILE A 18 -4.96 -4.56 0.95
N THR A 19 -5.11 -3.68 1.94
CA THR A 19 -6.39 -3.26 2.51
C THR A 19 -6.48 -1.73 2.50
N CYS A 20 -7.60 -1.20 2.03
CA CYS A 20 -7.86 0.23 2.02
C CYS A 20 -8.93 0.58 3.06
N ARG A 21 -8.69 1.58 3.91
CA ARG A 21 -9.68 2.12 4.85
C ARG A 21 -9.68 3.65 4.76
N ASN A 22 -10.84 4.26 4.52
CA ASN A 22 -10.94 5.71 4.32
C ASN A 22 -9.91 6.24 3.30
N PHE A 23 -9.76 5.54 2.17
CA PHE A 23 -8.76 5.83 1.15
C PHE A 23 -9.47 6.10 -0.18
N PRO A 24 -9.01 7.07 -1.01
CA PRO A 24 -9.69 7.43 -2.25
C PRO A 24 -9.60 6.35 -3.35
N LEU A 25 -8.75 5.35 -3.20
CA LEU A 25 -8.59 4.24 -4.15
C LEU A 25 -8.96 2.90 -3.52
N GLN A 26 -9.50 2.01 -4.35
CA GLN A 26 -9.73 0.63 -3.93
C GLN A 26 -8.44 -0.18 -3.89
N ALA A 27 -8.44 -1.29 -3.13
CA ALA A 27 -7.26 -2.14 -2.95
C ALA A 27 -6.70 -2.67 -4.28
N ASP A 28 -7.58 -3.06 -5.22
CA ASP A 28 -7.20 -3.51 -6.56
C ASP A 28 -6.53 -2.42 -7.41
N GLU A 29 -7.08 -1.20 -7.37
CA GLU A 29 -6.50 -0.07 -8.09
C GLU A 29 -5.14 0.30 -7.52
N LEU A 30 -5.03 0.29 -6.19
CA LEU A 30 -3.78 0.56 -5.49
C LEU A 30 -2.73 -0.51 -5.82
N ARG A 31 -3.09 -1.80 -5.84
CA ARG A 31 -2.20 -2.89 -6.28
C ARG A 31 -1.65 -2.66 -7.67
N LYS A 32 -2.51 -2.37 -8.65
CA LYS A 32 -2.10 -2.09 -10.03
C LYS A 32 -1.18 -0.87 -10.12
N LYS A 33 -1.50 0.19 -9.37
CA LYS A 33 -0.72 1.44 -9.32
C LYS A 33 0.67 1.24 -8.70
N LEU A 34 0.78 0.37 -7.69
CA LEU A 34 2.03 0.03 -7.02
C LEU A 34 2.81 -1.10 -7.70
N GLY A 35 2.18 -1.85 -8.62
CA GLY A 35 2.79 -3.00 -9.29
C GLY A 35 2.93 -4.23 -8.39
N ILE A 36 2.09 -4.34 -7.35
CA ILE A 36 2.16 -5.39 -6.34
C ILE A 36 1.10 -6.44 -6.62
N LYS A 37 1.50 -7.72 -6.63
CA LYS A 37 0.56 -8.84 -6.78
C LYS A 37 -0.11 -9.19 -5.44
N GLU A 38 -1.29 -9.79 -5.52
CA GLU A 38 -1.96 -10.34 -4.33
C GLU A 38 -1.16 -11.52 -3.71
N GLY A 39 -1.25 -11.65 -2.39
CA GLY A 39 -0.71 -12.74 -1.58
C GLY A 39 0.66 -12.45 -0.96
N GLY A 40 1.21 -13.44 -0.27
CA GLY A 40 2.47 -13.34 0.50
C GLY A 40 2.22 -12.97 1.98
N ASP A 41 3.31 -12.78 2.71
CA ASP A 41 3.29 -12.63 4.18
C ASP A 41 3.22 -11.15 4.62
N LYS A 42 3.37 -10.24 3.66
CA LYS A 42 3.31 -8.80 3.87
C LYS A 42 1.89 -8.28 3.67
N TYR A 43 1.53 -7.31 4.50
CA TYR A 43 0.27 -6.59 4.46
C TYR A 43 0.55 -5.10 4.27
N ILE A 44 -0.20 -4.47 3.38
CA ILE A 44 -0.17 -3.02 3.14
C ILE A 44 -1.54 -2.47 3.51
N ILE A 45 -1.55 -1.57 4.47
CA ILE A 45 -2.76 -0.86 4.90
C ILE A 45 -2.66 0.55 4.35
N ALA A 46 -3.60 0.91 3.47
CA ALA A 46 -3.73 2.25 2.93
C ALA A 46 -4.84 3.00 3.68
N THR A 47 -4.49 4.14 4.26
CA THR A 47 -5.44 4.99 4.98
C THR A 47 -5.21 6.45 4.68
N THR A 48 -6.24 7.28 4.88
CA THR A 48 -6.10 8.73 4.86
C THR A 48 -6.23 9.24 6.31
N ASP A 49 -5.32 10.11 6.75
CA ASP A 49 -5.42 10.76 8.06
C ASP A 49 -6.49 11.86 8.07
N GLU A 50 -6.70 12.46 9.23
CA GLU A 50 -7.63 13.57 9.45
C GLU A 50 -7.27 14.85 8.67
N ASN A 51 -6.01 14.98 8.23
CA ASN A 51 -5.52 16.12 7.45
C ASN A 51 -5.62 15.87 5.93
N GLY A 52 -6.15 14.71 5.50
CA GLY A 52 -6.23 14.34 4.09
C GLY A 52 -4.93 13.77 3.52
N ASN A 53 -3.92 13.49 4.36
CA ASN A 53 -2.70 12.84 3.90
C ASN A 53 -2.94 11.35 3.70
N HIS A 54 -2.46 10.85 2.58
CA HIS A 54 -2.47 9.43 2.28
C HIS A 54 -1.28 8.75 2.95
N LEU A 55 -1.54 7.69 3.73
CA LEU A 55 -0.53 6.88 4.41
C LEU A 55 -0.60 5.42 3.93
N LEU A 56 0.56 4.82 3.73
CA LEU A 56 0.71 3.38 3.51
C LEU A 56 1.54 2.80 4.65
N THR A 57 0.98 1.84 5.37
CA THR A 57 1.67 1.10 6.43
C THR A 57 1.95 -0.32 5.97
N ILE A 58 3.21 -0.75 6.07
CA ILE A 58 3.63 -2.11 5.74
C ILE A 58 3.80 -2.88 7.04
N CYS A 59 3.15 -4.03 7.15
CA CYS A 59 3.24 -4.91 8.31
C CYS A 59 3.31 -6.37 7.88
N GLN A 60 3.72 -7.24 8.79
CA GLN A 60 3.70 -8.69 8.61
C GLN A 60 2.94 -9.30 9.78
N LYS A 61 2.26 -10.42 9.54
CA LYS A 61 1.66 -11.19 10.62
C LYS A 61 2.79 -11.86 11.42
N LEU A 62 2.75 -11.74 12.75
CA LEU A 62 3.64 -12.46 13.68
C LEU A 62 3.22 -13.93 13.80
#